data_AF-K1S3P2-F1
#
_entry.id   AF-K1S3P2-F1
#
_cell.length_a   1.000
_cell.length_b   1.000
_cell.length_c   1.000
_cell.angle_alpha   90.00
_cell.angle_beta   90.00
_cell.angle_gamma   90.00
#
_symmetry.space_group_name_H-M   'P 1'
#
loop_
_entity.id
_entity.type
_entity.pdbx_description
1 polymer ?
#
loop_
_entity_poly.entity_id
_entity_poly.type
_entity_poly.pdbx_seq_one_letter_code
_entity_poly.pdbx_strand_id
1 'polypeptide(L)'
;EVIYENALSKEYIPELVDYATENKIGLITYDDDSIVVGTPIDEYIELESFINKLPLKEKNLVEYVDYNPNKCLLTAPGEIAAEHEKILSKKFEGRISIYRSEPFFIEALPMGIDKAHSIEVLINHLGIPKENTIACGDGFNDLTMIKYAHVGVAMANATDVVKENADYITKSNNEDGIAHVIEKFILEK
;
A
#
# COMPACT_ATOMS: atom_id res chain seq x y z
N GLU A 1 20.31 -5.10 -8.90
CA GLU A 1 19.78 -6.48 -8.96
C GLU A 1 18.43 -6.46 -8.24
N VAL A 2 17.43 -7.15 -8.77
CA VAL A 2 16.11 -7.29 -8.14
C VAL A 2 16.20 -8.45 -7.15
N ILE A 3 16.02 -8.17 -5.85
CA ILE A 3 16.13 -9.17 -4.77
C ILE A 3 14.85 -10.01 -4.68
N TYR A 4 13.70 -9.37 -4.86
CA TYR A 4 12.38 -10.01 -4.83
C TYR A 4 11.43 -9.26 -5.74
N GLU A 5 10.61 -10.01 -6.47
CA GLU A 5 9.56 -9.49 -7.33
C GLU A 5 8.32 -10.36 -7.18
N ASN A 6 7.17 -9.72 -7.00
CA ASN A 6 5.88 -10.36 -7.12
C ASN A 6 4.94 -9.36 -7.80
N ALA A 7 4.26 -9.80 -8.86
CA ALA A 7 3.45 -8.96 -9.71
C ALA A 7 2.02 -9.50 -9.77
N LEU A 8 1.06 -8.56 -9.82
CA LEU A 8 -0.34 -8.85 -9.94
C LEU A 8 -0.58 -9.44 -11.33
N SER A 9 -1.19 -10.61 -11.39
CA SER A 9 -1.52 -11.22 -12.68
C SER A 9 -2.46 -10.30 -13.47
N LYS A 10 -2.11 -10.00 -14.72
CA LYS A 10 -2.93 -9.18 -15.61
C LYS A 10 -4.33 -9.75 -15.87
N GLU A 11 -4.50 -11.05 -15.65
CA GLU A 11 -5.79 -11.73 -15.76
C GLU A 11 -6.85 -11.18 -14.79
N TYR A 12 -6.44 -10.47 -13.73
CA TYR A 12 -7.37 -9.81 -12.82
C TYR A 12 -7.80 -8.40 -13.28
N ILE A 13 -7.12 -7.80 -14.25
CA ILE A 13 -7.40 -6.44 -14.74
C ILE A 13 -8.83 -6.30 -15.26
N PRO A 14 -9.37 -7.23 -16.09
CA PRO A 14 -10.75 -7.11 -16.55
C PRO A 14 -11.76 -7.09 -15.40
N GLU A 15 -11.62 -7.98 -14.41
CA GLU A 15 -12.54 -8.03 -13.26
C GLU A 15 -12.47 -6.78 -12.37
N LEU A 16 -11.29 -6.16 -12.27
CA LEU A 16 -11.09 -4.89 -11.55
C LEU A 16 -11.68 -3.71 -12.32
N VAL A 17 -11.48 -3.66 -13.64
CA VAL A 17 -12.06 -2.63 -14.52
C VAL A 17 -13.59 -2.70 -14.50
N ASP A 18 -14.16 -3.91 -14.62
CA ASP A 18 -15.60 -4.13 -14.56
C ASP A 18 -16.17 -3.63 -13.23
N TYR A 19 -15.54 -4.03 -12.11
CA TYR A 19 -15.97 -3.59 -10.78
C TYR A 19 -15.89 -2.07 -10.62
N ALA A 20 -14.77 -1.45 -11.01
CA ALA A 20 -14.58 -0.01 -10.87
C ALA A 20 -15.60 0.77 -11.70
N THR A 21 -15.86 0.32 -12.94
CA THR A 21 -16.84 0.92 -13.85
C THR A 21 -18.26 0.81 -13.32
N GLU A 22 -18.68 -0.38 -12.87
CA GLU A 22 -20.02 -0.63 -12.32
C GLU A 22 -20.31 0.21 -11.07
N ASN A 23 -19.29 0.41 -10.23
CA ASN A 23 -19.41 1.14 -8.97
C ASN A 23 -19.05 2.63 -9.09
N LYS A 24 -18.61 3.09 -10.26
CA LYS A 24 -18.20 4.47 -10.54
C LYS A 24 -17.10 4.97 -9.60
N ILE A 25 -16.11 4.12 -9.36
CA ILE A 25 -14.89 4.44 -8.61
C ILE A 25 -13.70 4.44 -9.57
N GLY A 26 -12.61 5.12 -9.20
CA GLY A 26 -11.44 5.18 -10.05
C GLY A 26 -10.60 3.91 -9.99
N LEU A 27 -9.85 3.66 -11.04
CA LEU A 27 -8.89 2.56 -11.16
C LEU A 27 -7.69 2.98 -12.00
N ILE A 28 -6.51 2.74 -11.45
CA ILE A 28 -5.24 2.95 -12.13
C ILE A 28 -4.30 1.75 -11.96
N THR A 29 -3.28 1.73 -12.80
CA THR A 29 -2.04 0.97 -12.57
C THR A 29 -0.84 1.82 -13.02
N TYR A 30 0.35 1.24 -13.03
CA TYR A 30 1.59 1.93 -13.34
C TYR A 30 2.30 1.20 -14.48
N ASP A 31 2.89 1.95 -15.39
CA ASP A 31 3.98 1.48 -16.25
C ASP A 31 5.29 2.19 -15.82
N ASP A 32 6.36 2.06 -16.61
CA ASP A 32 7.70 2.52 -16.21
C ASP A 32 7.78 4.02 -15.88
N ASP A 33 6.95 4.84 -16.53
CA ASP A 33 7.06 6.30 -16.47
C ASP A 33 5.73 7.03 -16.27
N SER A 34 4.61 6.32 -16.10
CA SER A 34 3.30 6.94 -15.97
C SER A 34 2.31 6.17 -15.10
N ILE A 35 1.26 6.88 -14.70
CA ILE A 35 0.04 6.28 -14.16
C ILE A 35 -0.91 6.01 -15.33
N VAL A 36 -1.24 4.74 -15.53
CA VAL A 36 -2.17 4.31 -16.57
C VAL A 36 -3.57 4.30 -15.99
N VAL A 37 -4.43 5.15 -16.53
CA VAL A 37 -5.78 5.38 -16.02
C VAL A 37 -6.79 4.56 -16.82
N GLY A 38 -7.62 3.76 -16.14
CA GLY A 38 -8.63 2.89 -16.78
C GLY A 38 -10.08 3.32 -16.61
N THR A 39 -10.33 4.38 -15.85
CA THR A 39 -11.65 4.94 -15.55
C THR A 39 -11.62 6.45 -15.75
N PRO A 40 -12.77 7.17 -15.74
CA PRO A 40 -12.74 8.62 -15.65
C PRO A 40 -11.86 9.10 -14.48
N ILE A 41 -11.06 10.14 -14.73
CA ILE A 41 -10.17 10.72 -13.72
C ILE A 41 -11.00 11.37 -12.60
N ASP A 42 -10.66 11.02 -11.36
CA ASP A 42 -11.20 11.65 -10.16
C ASP A 42 -10.11 12.44 -9.40
N GLU A 43 -10.51 13.17 -8.37
CA GLU A 43 -9.59 14.01 -7.57
C GLU A 43 -8.48 13.20 -6.86
N TYR A 44 -8.72 11.91 -6.59
CA TYR A 44 -7.77 11.03 -5.91
C TYR A 44 -6.73 10.47 -6.89
N ILE A 45 -7.10 10.25 -8.15
CA ILE A 45 -6.16 9.93 -9.24
C ILE A 45 -5.26 11.15 -9.52
N GLU A 46 -5.83 12.36 -9.54
CA GLU A 46 -5.04 13.59 -9.65
C GLU A 46 -4.07 13.74 -8.46
N LEU A 47 -4.53 13.43 -7.26
CA LEU A 47 -3.68 13.41 -6.06
C LEU A 47 -2.54 12.39 -6.20
N GLU A 48 -2.83 11.16 -6.64
CA GLU A 48 -1.81 10.12 -6.84
C GLU A 48 -0.74 10.56 -7.85
N SER A 49 -1.16 11.20 -8.95
CA SER A 49 -0.24 11.80 -9.93
C SER A 49 0.63 12.89 -9.31
N PHE A 50 0.03 13.78 -8.52
CA PHE A 50 0.73 14.88 -7.87
C PHE A 50 1.78 14.39 -6.85
N ILE A 51 1.44 13.44 -5.98
CA ILE A 51 2.35 12.96 -4.94
C ILE A 51 3.50 12.12 -5.51
N ASN A 52 3.24 11.32 -6.55
CA ASN A 52 4.28 10.49 -7.19
C ASN A 52 5.04 11.23 -8.30
N LYS A 53 4.55 12.39 -8.73
CA LYS A 53 5.12 13.19 -9.84
C LYS A 53 5.14 12.41 -11.15
N LEU A 54 4.12 11.58 -11.38
CA LEU A 54 3.96 10.77 -12.59
C LEU A 54 2.84 11.34 -13.46
N PRO A 55 3.04 11.47 -14.78
CA PRO A 55 1.99 11.89 -15.68
C PRO A 55 0.85 10.86 -15.75
N LEU A 56 -0.37 11.34 -15.98
CA LEU A 56 -1.53 10.50 -16.25
C LEU A 56 -1.58 10.11 -17.74
N LYS A 57 -1.92 8.84 -18.00
CA LYS A 57 -2.05 8.27 -19.33
C LYS A 57 -3.35 7.50 -19.44
N GLU A 58 -4.36 8.13 -20.01
CA GLU A 58 -5.66 7.50 -20.25
C GLU A 58 -5.56 6.42 -21.32
N LYS A 59 -5.94 5.19 -20.97
CA LYS A 59 -5.91 4.01 -21.84
C LYS A 59 -7.09 3.10 -21.54
N ASN A 60 -7.45 2.25 -22.51
CA ASN A 60 -8.20 1.05 -22.17
C ASN A 60 -7.25 0.10 -21.43
N LEU A 61 -7.38 -0.02 -20.11
CA LEU A 61 -6.47 -0.83 -19.29
C LEU A 61 -6.42 -2.29 -19.76
N VAL A 62 -7.55 -2.88 -20.14
CA VAL A 62 -7.63 -4.29 -20.56
C VAL A 62 -6.82 -4.52 -21.84
N GLU A 63 -6.83 -3.56 -22.76
CA GLU A 63 -6.08 -3.66 -24.01
C GLU A 63 -4.60 -3.25 -23.86
N TYR A 64 -4.33 -2.29 -22.98
CA TYR A 64 -2.99 -1.70 -22.82
C TYR A 64 -2.07 -2.54 -21.93
N VAL A 65 -2.61 -3.15 -20.87
CA VAL A 65 -1.83 -3.90 -19.89
C VAL A 65 -1.61 -5.33 -20.42
N ASP A 66 -0.54 -5.51 -21.18
CA ASP A 66 -0.08 -6.82 -21.65
C ASP A 66 0.98 -7.47 -20.73
N TYR A 67 1.36 -6.77 -19.66
CA TYR A 67 2.30 -7.14 -18.61
C TYR A 67 1.60 -7.38 -17.26
N ASN A 68 2.30 -7.99 -16.31
CA ASN A 68 1.80 -8.11 -14.93
C ASN A 68 2.24 -6.88 -14.12
N PRO A 69 1.34 -5.96 -13.75
CA PRO A 69 1.73 -4.79 -12.96
C PRO A 69 2.08 -5.17 -11.52
N ASN A 70 2.87 -4.35 -10.82
CA ASN A 70 3.13 -4.61 -9.39
C ASN A 70 1.87 -4.44 -8.53
N LYS A 71 0.97 -3.52 -8.92
CA LYS A 71 -0.28 -3.26 -8.23
C LYS A 71 -1.31 -2.59 -9.15
N CYS A 72 -2.56 -2.66 -8.75
CA CYS A 72 -3.59 -1.71 -9.16
C CYS A 72 -4.03 -0.89 -7.94
N LEU A 73 -4.46 0.34 -8.17
CA LEU A 73 -5.00 1.22 -7.14
C LEU A 73 -6.40 1.63 -7.55
N LEU A 74 -7.38 1.34 -6.68
CA LEU A 74 -8.72 1.87 -6.82
C LEU A 74 -8.88 3.10 -5.93
N THR A 75 -9.65 4.06 -6.41
CA THR A 75 -9.86 5.35 -5.74
C THR A 75 -11.34 5.59 -5.51
N ALA A 76 -11.72 5.97 -4.30
CA ALA A 76 -13.11 6.27 -3.95
C ALA A 76 -13.18 7.23 -2.77
N PRO A 77 -14.25 8.03 -2.62
CA PRO A 77 -14.45 8.84 -1.42
C PRO A 77 -14.33 8.01 -0.14
N GLY A 78 -13.70 8.58 0.88
CA GLY A 78 -13.39 7.87 2.13
C GLY A 78 -14.62 7.30 2.84
N GLU A 79 -15.78 7.92 2.63
CA GLU A 79 -17.08 7.49 3.15
C GLU A 79 -17.51 6.13 2.60
N ILE A 80 -17.11 5.78 1.37
CA ILE A 80 -17.50 4.54 0.69
C ILE A 80 -16.33 3.57 0.47
N ALA A 81 -15.08 4.06 0.49
CA ALA A 81 -13.90 3.24 0.22
C ALA A 81 -13.75 2.05 1.18
N ALA A 82 -14.08 2.22 2.46
CA ALA A 82 -14.04 1.14 3.45
C ALA A 82 -15.08 0.03 3.19
N GLU A 83 -16.20 0.36 2.55
CA GLU A 83 -17.20 -0.63 2.12
C GLU A 83 -16.71 -1.37 0.88
N HIS A 84 -16.18 -0.65 -0.12
CA HIS A 84 -15.60 -1.23 -1.32
C HIS A 84 -14.41 -2.15 -1.02
N GLU A 85 -13.54 -1.77 -0.07
CA GLU A 85 -12.46 -2.64 0.44
C GLU A 85 -13.03 -4.00 0.87
N LYS A 86 -14.05 -4.02 1.74
CA LYS A 86 -14.65 -5.27 2.23
C LYS A 86 -15.27 -6.11 1.11
N ILE A 87 -15.95 -5.46 0.16
CA ILE A 87 -16.57 -6.14 -0.99
C ILE A 87 -15.49 -6.78 -1.87
N LEU A 88 -14.43 -6.03 -2.19
CA LEU A 88 -13.33 -6.48 -3.02
C LEU A 88 -12.50 -7.57 -2.32
N SER A 89 -12.17 -7.42 -1.04
CA SER A 89 -11.48 -8.45 -0.25
C SER A 89 -12.25 -9.77 -0.26
N LYS A 90 -13.59 -9.72 -0.20
CA LYS A 90 -14.43 -10.92 -0.31
C LYS A 90 -14.50 -11.46 -1.75
N LYS A 91 -14.65 -10.59 -2.76
CA LYS A 91 -14.71 -10.98 -4.18
C LYS A 91 -13.43 -11.70 -4.63
N PHE A 92 -12.29 -11.26 -4.11
CA PHE A 92 -10.96 -11.74 -4.48
C PHE A 92 -10.27 -12.60 -3.40
N GLU A 93 -11.03 -13.08 -2.41
CA GLU A 93 -10.51 -13.93 -1.34
C GLU A 93 -9.75 -15.14 -1.92
N GLY A 94 -8.55 -15.39 -1.42
CA GLY A 94 -7.70 -16.48 -1.93
C GLY A 94 -6.99 -16.20 -3.26
N ARG A 95 -7.28 -15.08 -3.95
CA ARG A 95 -6.76 -14.76 -5.29
C ARG A 95 -5.75 -13.61 -5.30
N ILE A 96 -6.08 -12.47 -4.68
CA ILE A 96 -5.22 -11.28 -4.56
C ILE A 96 -5.40 -10.62 -3.18
N SER A 97 -4.44 -9.80 -2.77
CA SER A 97 -4.53 -9.01 -1.53
C SER A 97 -5.27 -7.70 -1.81
N ILE A 98 -6.26 -7.38 -0.96
CA ILE A 98 -7.02 -6.14 -1.01
C ILE A 98 -6.99 -5.48 0.37
N TYR A 99 -6.52 -4.25 0.45
CA TYR A 99 -6.54 -3.44 1.67
C TYR A 99 -6.41 -1.95 1.33
N ARG A 100 -6.79 -1.07 2.26
CA ARG A 100 -6.58 0.37 2.11
C ARG A 100 -5.18 0.82 2.52
N SER A 101 -4.61 1.77 1.78
CA SER A 101 -3.38 2.49 2.16
C SER A 101 -3.71 3.86 2.75
N GLU A 102 -4.67 4.56 2.16
CA GLU A 102 -5.27 5.81 2.64
C GLU A 102 -6.78 5.65 2.80
N PRO A 103 -7.49 6.58 3.47
CA PRO A 103 -8.94 6.51 3.59
C PRO A 103 -9.68 6.31 2.26
N PHE A 104 -9.13 6.80 1.15
CA PHE A 104 -9.70 6.83 -0.19
C PHE A 104 -8.96 5.94 -1.22
N PHE A 105 -7.90 5.23 -0.81
CA PHE A 105 -7.09 4.38 -1.68
C PHE A 105 -7.22 2.91 -1.29
N ILE A 106 -7.66 2.08 -2.24
CA ILE A 106 -7.80 0.63 -2.07
C ILE A 106 -6.77 -0.04 -2.98
N GLU A 107 -5.78 -0.68 -2.37
CA GLU A 107 -4.70 -1.37 -3.05
C GLU A 107 -5.15 -2.76 -3.49
N ALA A 108 -4.83 -3.14 -4.73
CA ALA A 108 -4.95 -4.49 -5.25
C ALA A 108 -3.56 -5.01 -5.61
N LEU A 109 -3.12 -6.02 -4.86
CA LEU A 109 -1.74 -6.51 -4.84
C LEU A 109 -1.70 -8.04 -5.01
N PRO A 110 -0.56 -8.63 -5.39
CA PRO A 110 -0.43 -10.09 -5.42
C PRO A 110 -0.78 -10.70 -4.07
N MET A 111 -1.37 -11.90 -4.08
CA MET A 111 -1.76 -12.57 -2.85
C MET A 111 -0.57 -12.77 -1.90
N GLY A 112 -0.79 -12.47 -0.62
CA GLY A 112 0.21 -12.64 0.43
C GLY A 112 1.28 -11.56 0.46
N ILE A 113 1.18 -10.52 -0.37
CA ILE A 113 2.09 -9.38 -0.32
C ILE A 113 1.55 -8.33 0.64
N ASP A 114 2.41 -7.99 1.60
CA ASP A 114 2.32 -6.82 2.45
C ASP A 114 3.73 -6.33 2.84
N LYS A 115 3.80 -5.29 3.68
CA LYS A 115 5.09 -4.75 4.15
C LYS A 115 5.83 -5.72 5.08
N ALA A 116 5.14 -6.51 5.90
CA ALA A 116 5.76 -7.49 6.80
C ALA A 116 6.50 -8.59 6.03
N HIS A 117 5.84 -9.18 5.04
CA HIS A 117 6.42 -10.19 4.16
C HIS A 117 7.64 -9.64 3.41
N SER A 118 7.55 -8.41 2.92
CA SER A 118 8.67 -7.76 2.23
C SER A 118 9.88 -7.55 3.15
N ILE A 119 9.65 -7.16 4.41
CA ILE A 119 10.71 -7.06 5.43
C ILE A 119 11.31 -8.43 5.72
N GLU A 120 10.49 -9.46 5.92
CA GLU A 120 10.94 -10.83 6.16
C GLU A 120 11.88 -11.33 5.06
N VAL A 121 11.48 -11.16 3.80
CA VAL A 121 12.31 -11.53 2.64
C VAL A 121 13.64 -10.79 2.66
N LEU A 122 13.62 -9.48 2.92
CA LEU A 122 14.83 -8.65 2.93
C LEU A 122 15.79 -9.03 4.06
N ILE A 123 15.31 -9.18 5.30
CA ILE A 123 16.21 -9.48 6.43
C ILE A 123 16.81 -10.88 6.31
N ASN A 124 16.05 -11.85 5.78
CA ASN A 124 16.56 -13.19 5.50
C ASN A 124 17.65 -13.17 4.43
N HIS A 125 17.46 -12.39 3.36
CA HIS A 125 18.47 -12.21 2.32
C HIS A 125 19.76 -11.56 2.86
N LEU A 126 19.63 -10.58 3.76
CA LEU A 126 20.76 -9.86 4.36
C LEU A 126 21.41 -10.61 5.54
N GLY A 127 20.81 -11.70 6.02
CA GLY A 127 21.25 -12.39 7.23
C GLY A 127 21.08 -11.54 8.52
N ILE A 128 20.11 -10.63 8.52
CA ILE A 128 19.81 -9.77 9.66
C ILE A 128 18.77 -10.47 10.56
N PRO A 129 19.05 -10.64 11.87
CA PRO A 129 18.08 -11.17 12.81
C PRO A 129 16.87 -10.25 12.94
N LYS A 130 15.68 -10.82 13.11
CA LYS A 130 14.44 -10.07 13.30
C LYS A 130 14.53 -9.10 14.49
N GLU A 131 15.26 -9.47 15.53
CA GLU A 131 15.53 -8.67 16.73
C GLU A 131 16.18 -7.32 16.43
N ASN A 132 16.82 -7.19 15.27
CA ASN A 132 17.46 -5.96 14.81
C ASN A 132 16.54 -5.13 13.90
N THR A 133 15.21 -5.31 13.98
CA THR A 133 14.24 -4.57 13.17
C THR A 133 13.41 -3.61 14.00
N ILE A 134 13.29 -2.38 13.50
CA ILE A 134 12.36 -1.37 13.98
C ILE A 134 11.52 -0.94 12.78
N ALA A 135 10.20 -1.03 12.88
CA ALA A 135 9.29 -0.56 11.83
C ALA A 135 8.50 0.65 12.36
N CYS A 136 8.60 1.78 11.66
CA CYS A 136 7.79 2.98 11.94
C CYS A 136 6.73 3.14 10.88
N GLY A 137 5.48 3.41 11.27
CA GLY A 137 4.41 3.68 10.31
C GLY A 137 3.21 4.37 10.92
N ASP A 138 2.23 4.65 10.08
CA ASP A 138 1.08 5.46 10.42
C ASP A 138 -0.22 5.07 9.71
N GLY A 139 -0.10 4.53 8.48
CA GLY A 139 -1.23 4.11 7.65
C GLY A 139 -1.69 2.67 7.90
N PHE A 140 -2.86 2.32 7.35
CA PHE A 140 -3.42 0.96 7.49
C PHE A 140 -2.49 -0.13 6.92
N ASN A 141 -1.78 0.18 5.83
CA ASN A 141 -0.82 -0.71 5.18
C ASN A 141 0.47 -0.93 6.00
N ASP A 142 0.70 -0.17 7.08
CA ASP A 142 1.83 -0.33 8.00
C ASP A 142 1.55 -1.31 9.14
N LEU A 143 0.28 -1.59 9.41
CA LEU A 143 -0.14 -2.38 10.56
C LEU A 143 0.58 -3.73 10.63
N THR A 144 0.75 -4.40 9.50
CA THR A 144 1.38 -5.73 9.48
C THR A 144 2.87 -5.65 9.78
N MET A 145 3.60 -4.67 9.21
CA MET A 145 5.02 -4.50 9.52
C MET A 145 5.27 -4.05 10.95
N ILE A 146 4.38 -3.21 11.52
CA ILE A 146 4.46 -2.76 12.91
C ILE A 146 4.30 -3.95 13.85
N LYS A 147 3.32 -4.83 13.60
CA LYS A 147 3.16 -6.08 14.37
C LYS A 147 4.30 -7.07 14.15
N TYR A 148 4.88 -7.05 12.96
CA TYR A 148 5.92 -7.99 12.59
C TYR A 148 7.26 -7.63 13.22
N ALA A 149 7.72 -6.39 13.12
CA ALA A 149 9.07 -5.99 13.56
C ALA A 149 9.33 -6.31 15.05
N HIS A 150 10.60 -6.37 15.43
CA HIS A 150 10.94 -6.56 16.84
C HIS A 150 10.50 -5.39 17.71
N VAL A 151 10.59 -4.17 17.18
CA VAL A 151 9.96 -2.98 17.76
C VAL A 151 9.05 -2.35 16.70
N GLY A 152 7.74 -2.45 16.92
CA GLY A 152 6.73 -1.75 16.14
C GLY A 152 6.49 -0.35 16.69
N VAL A 153 6.61 0.68 15.85
CA VAL A 153 6.42 2.08 16.21
C VAL A 153 5.30 2.71 15.41
N ALA A 154 4.32 3.30 16.10
CA ALA A 154 3.32 4.16 15.50
C ALA A 154 3.73 5.63 15.60
N MET A 155 3.54 6.41 14.53
CA MET A 155 3.67 7.87 14.58
C MET A 155 2.49 8.51 15.35
N ALA A 156 2.66 9.70 15.93
CA ALA A 156 1.54 10.37 16.63
C ALA A 156 0.36 10.71 15.70
N ASN A 157 0.62 10.88 14.40
CA ASN A 157 -0.40 11.08 13.36
C ASN A 157 -0.97 9.77 12.79
N ALA A 158 -0.58 8.61 13.32
CA ALA A 158 -1.08 7.32 12.88
C ALA A 158 -2.57 7.11 13.16
N THR A 159 -3.17 6.22 12.37
CA THR A 159 -4.52 5.70 12.63
C THR A 159 -4.59 5.00 14.01
N ASP A 160 -5.77 5.00 14.63
CA ASP A 160 -5.94 4.42 15.97
C ASP A 160 -5.58 2.94 15.99
N VAL A 161 -5.97 2.17 14.97
CA VAL A 161 -5.63 0.75 14.85
C VAL A 161 -4.12 0.52 14.80
N VAL A 162 -3.36 1.42 14.19
CA VAL A 162 -1.89 1.32 14.16
C VAL A 162 -1.31 1.62 15.55
N LYS A 163 -1.76 2.68 16.21
CA LYS A 163 -1.31 3.05 17.56
C LYS A 163 -1.59 1.97 18.60
N GLU A 164 -2.78 1.37 18.55
CA GLU A 164 -3.21 0.31 19.47
C GLU A 164 -2.39 -0.98 19.35
N ASN A 165 -1.70 -1.18 18.22
CA ASN A 165 -0.95 -2.40 17.92
C ASN A 165 0.57 -2.18 17.87
N ALA A 166 1.06 -0.98 18.22
CA ALA A 166 2.48 -0.66 18.28
C ALA A 166 3.04 -0.82 19.71
N ASP A 167 4.32 -1.17 19.81
CA ASP A 167 5.05 -1.24 21.08
C ASP A 167 5.40 0.15 21.62
N TYR A 168 5.52 1.12 20.72
CA TYR A 168 5.87 2.51 21.04
C TYR A 168 5.12 3.49 20.13
N ILE A 169 4.69 4.61 20.71
CA ILE A 169 4.13 5.73 19.95
C ILE A 169 5.15 6.88 20.01
N THR A 170 5.66 7.27 18.84
CA THR A 170 6.59 8.41 18.71
C THR A 170 5.83 9.72 18.41
N LYS A 171 6.56 10.81 18.19
CA LYS A 171 5.99 12.11 17.79
C LYS A 171 5.36 12.06 16.39
N SER A 172 4.71 13.14 15.95
CA SER A 172 4.19 13.21 14.58
C SER A 172 5.32 13.33 13.56
N ASN A 173 4.98 13.08 12.30
CA ASN A 173 5.87 13.34 11.16
C ASN A 173 6.31 14.82 11.09
N ASN A 174 5.48 15.77 11.53
CA ASN A 174 5.81 17.21 11.60
C ASN A 174 6.71 17.58 12.80
N GLU A 175 6.99 16.63 13.69
CA GLU A 175 7.75 16.83 14.92
C GLU A 175 8.96 15.88 15.01
N ASP A 176 9.47 15.46 13.85
CA ASP A 176 10.65 14.60 13.71
C ASP A 176 10.52 13.25 14.44
N GLY A 177 9.32 12.64 14.42
CA GLY A 177 9.07 11.38 15.13
C GLY A 177 10.04 10.25 14.78
N ILE A 178 10.52 10.17 13.54
CA ILE A 178 11.55 9.18 13.14
C ILE A 178 12.91 9.48 13.78
N ALA A 179 13.32 10.76 13.83
CA ALA A 179 14.58 11.13 14.48
C ALA A 179 14.54 10.74 15.97
N HIS A 180 13.41 10.95 16.63
CA HIS A 180 13.23 10.56 18.03
C HIS A 180 13.35 9.04 18.25
N VAL A 181 12.83 8.23 17.32
CA VAL A 181 12.99 6.76 17.36
C VAL A 181 14.47 6.38 17.23
N ILE A 182 15.18 6.98 16.28
CA ILE A 182 16.62 6.71 16.06
C ILE A 182 17.42 7.07 17.31
N GLU A 183 17.21 8.28 17.86
CA GLU A 183 17.86 8.71 19.10
C GLU A 183 17.62 7.70 20.21
N LYS A 184 16.36 7.35 20.47
CA LYS A 184 15.95 6.50 21.58
C LYS A 184 16.42 5.04 21.49
N PHE A 185 16.28 4.41 20.32
CA PHE A 185 16.47 2.97 20.18
C PHE A 185 17.82 2.57 19.57
N ILE A 186 18.55 3.53 18.97
CA ILE A 186 19.81 3.25 18.27
C ILE A 186 20.99 4.00 18.88
N LEU A 187 20.82 5.28 19.21
CA LEU A 187 21.95 6.14 19.61
C LEU A 187 22.12 6.26 21.14
N GLU A 188 21.03 6.30 21.90
CA GLU A 188 21.06 6.32 23.36
C GLU A 188 21.53 4.94 23.90
N LYS A 189 22.47 4.97 24.84
CA LYS A 189 23.07 3.79 25.48
C LYS A 189 22.47 3.52 26.85
#